data_AF-A0A8S3A0X1-F1
#
_entry.id   AF-A0A8S3A0X1-F1
#
_cell.length_a   1.000
_cell.length_b   1.000
_cell.length_c   1.000
_cell.angle_alpha   90.00
_cell.angle_beta   90.00
_cell.angle_gamma   90.00
#
_symmetry.space_group_name_H-M   'P 1'
#
loop_
_entity.id
_entity.type
_entity.pdbx_description
1 polymer ?
#
loop_
_entity_poly.entity_id
_entity_poly.type
_entity_poly.pdbx_seq_one_letter_code
_entity_poly.pdbx_strand_id
1 'polypeptide(L)'
;RRDRLVWRCVKDNCKGRARYDGVMYEMYQDHICQAPDPNEIEKAVFNHEIRQKAEQCHNPPRLIIQDARLKLSSDAAATIPQCTASQRAIQRIRQDKDIPTEPKTFADIVIPPNFQIT
;
A
#
# COMPACT_ATOMS: atom_id res chain seq x y z
N ARG A 1 -18.44 7.59 -24.82
CA ARG A 1 -18.63 6.37 -23.99
C ARG A 1 -17.91 6.64 -22.68
N ARG A 2 -18.59 6.64 -21.52
CA ARG A 2 -17.90 6.71 -20.23
C ARG A 2 -17.22 5.36 -20.02
N ASP A 3 -15.90 5.35 -19.82
CA ASP A 3 -15.18 4.14 -19.45
C ASP A 3 -15.67 3.69 -18.07
N ARG A 4 -16.49 2.63 -18.06
CA ARG A 4 -16.99 2.05 -16.81
C ARG A 4 -15.89 1.18 -16.23
N LEU A 5 -15.35 1.58 -15.09
CA LEU A 5 -14.37 0.77 -14.36
C LEU A 5 -15.09 -0.44 -13.76
N VAL A 6 -14.63 -1.64 -14.12
CA VAL A 6 -15.18 -2.90 -13.64
C VAL A 6 -14.21 -3.52 -12.63
N TRP A 7 -14.75 -3.88 -11.48
CA TRP A 7 -14.04 -4.49 -10.37
C TRP A 7 -14.44 -5.95 -10.22
N ARG A 8 -13.48 -6.78 -9.80
CA ARG A 8 -13.69 -8.19 -9.48
C ARG A 8 -13.30 -8.50 -8.05
N CYS A 9 -13.99 -9.44 -7.43
CA CYS A 9 -13.58 -9.96 -6.13
C CYS A 9 -12.17 -10.56 -6.22
N VAL A 10 -11.38 -10.37 -5.14
CA VAL A 10 -10.00 -10.87 -5.01
C VAL A 10 -9.95 -12.35 -4.61
N LYS A 11 -11.00 -12.88 -3.96
CA LYS A 11 -11.02 -14.27 -3.50
C LYS A 11 -11.11 -15.23 -4.69
N ASP A 12 -10.32 -16.30 -4.63
CA ASP A 12 -10.32 -17.33 -5.66
C ASP A 12 -11.71 -17.93 -5.85
N ASN A 13 -12.02 -18.25 -7.10
CA ASN A 13 -13.32 -18.78 -7.54
C ASN A 13 -14.54 -17.88 -7.28
N CYS A 14 -14.36 -16.69 -6.72
CA CYS A 14 -15.48 -15.77 -6.49
C CYS A 14 -15.84 -15.02 -7.78
N LYS A 15 -17.12 -15.10 -8.14
CA LYS A 15 -17.66 -14.40 -9.30
C LYS A 15 -18.19 -13.00 -8.98
N GLY A 16 -18.04 -12.50 -7.75
CA GLY A 16 -18.51 -11.16 -7.39
C GLY A 16 -17.90 -10.08 -8.29
N ARG A 17 -18.75 -9.18 -8.82
CA ARG A 17 -18.35 -8.07 -9.70
C ARG A 17 -19.11 -6.80 -9.34
N ALA A 18 -18.39 -5.69 -9.40
CA ALA A 18 -18.94 -4.36 -9.25
C ALA A 18 -18.53 -3.46 -10.41
N ARG A 19 -19.34 -2.46 -10.70
CA ARG A 19 -19.01 -1.39 -11.66
C ARG A 19 -19.02 -0.05 -10.95
N TYR A 20 -18.11 0.83 -11.34
CA TYR A 20 -18.09 2.22 -10.91
C TYR A 20 -18.48 3.12 -12.08
N ASP A 21 -19.49 3.95 -11.88
CA ASP A 21 -20.04 4.85 -12.90
C ASP A 21 -19.50 6.29 -12.81
N GLY A 22 -18.56 6.53 -11.89
CA GLY A 22 -18.03 7.85 -11.56
C GLY A 22 -18.63 8.46 -10.29
N VAL A 23 -19.69 7.87 -9.74
CA VAL A 23 -20.35 8.35 -8.52
C VAL A 23 -20.45 7.22 -7.50
N MET A 24 -20.93 6.05 -7.91
CA MET A 24 -21.20 4.94 -7.00
C MET A 24 -20.71 3.60 -7.55
N TYR A 25 -20.47 2.69 -6.60
CA TYR A 25 -20.23 1.29 -6.91
C TYR A 25 -21.56 0.56 -6.93
N GLU A 26 -21.84 -0.10 -8.05
CA GLU A 26 -23.01 -0.96 -8.20
C GLU A 26 -22.54 -2.40 -8.36
N MET A 27 -22.96 -3.28 -7.46
CA MET A 27 -22.79 -4.72 -7.64
C MET A 27 -23.79 -5.21 -8.68
N TYR A 28 -23.28 -5.92 -9.69
CA TYR A 28 -24.12 -6.56 -10.71
C TYR A 28 -23.95 -8.08 -10.73
N GLN A 29 -23.01 -8.59 -9.93
CA GLN A 29 -22.86 -10.01 -9.68
C GLN A 29 -22.48 -10.23 -8.23
N ASP A 30 -23.29 -11.03 -7.53
CA ASP A 30 -23.14 -11.28 -6.10
C ASP A 30 -21.92 -12.15 -5.78
N HIS A 31 -21.48 -12.03 -4.54
CA HIS A 31 -20.42 -12.84 -3.98
C HIS A 31 -20.95 -14.22 -3.57
N ILE A 32 -20.24 -15.27 -3.99
CA ILE A 32 -20.44 -16.63 -3.47
C ILE A 32 -19.45 -16.97 -2.34
N CYS A 33 -18.45 -16.11 -2.13
CA CYS A 33 -17.46 -16.30 -1.09
C CYS A 33 -17.98 -15.81 0.26
N GLN A 34 -17.43 -16.36 1.34
CA GLN A 34 -17.68 -15.84 2.68
C GLN A 34 -17.29 -14.36 2.77
N ALA A 35 -18.07 -13.60 3.54
CA ALA A 35 -17.78 -12.23 3.90
C ALA A 35 -16.32 -12.10 4.40
N PRO A 36 -15.62 -11.01 4.05
CA PRO A 36 -14.28 -10.77 4.57
C PRO A 36 -14.29 -10.58 6.09
N ASP A 37 -13.25 -11.06 6.76
CA ASP A 37 -13.01 -10.74 8.17
C ASP A 37 -12.66 -9.24 8.29
N PRO A 38 -13.36 -8.47 9.15
CA PRO A 38 -13.01 -7.07 9.42
C PRO A 38 -11.52 -6.86 9.72
N ASN A 39 -10.88 -7.79 10.44
CA ASN A 39 -9.46 -7.70 10.77
C ASN A 39 -8.56 -7.83 9.52
N GLU A 40 -8.95 -8.67 8.56
CA GLU A 40 -8.24 -8.80 7.29
C GLU A 40 -8.34 -7.53 6.44
N ILE A 41 -9.51 -6.88 6.46
CA ILE A 41 -9.72 -5.58 5.79
C ILE A 41 -8.80 -4.53 6.41
N GLU A 42 -8.82 -4.40 7.74
CA GLU A 42 -7.98 -3.43 8.44
C GLU A 42 -6.49 -3.68 8.21
N LYS A 43 -6.05 -4.95 8.20
CA LYS A 43 -4.69 -5.33 7.85
C LYS A 43 -4.32 -4.95 6.41
N ALA A 44 -5.23 -5.10 5.46
CA ALA A 44 -5.01 -4.68 4.07
C ALA A 44 -4.87 -3.16 3.97
N VAL A 45 -5.72 -2.40 4.68
CA VAL A 45 -5.66 -0.94 4.77
C VAL A 45 -4.34 -0.49 5.40
N PHE A 46 -3.92 -1.11 6.51
CA PHE A 46 -2.63 -0.84 7.16
C PHE A 46 -1.44 -1.03 6.21
N ASN A 47 -1.41 -2.15 5.48
CA ASN A 47 -0.35 -2.44 4.52
C ASN A 47 -0.35 -1.45 3.35
N HIS A 48 -1.53 -1.05 2.87
CA HIS A 48 -1.66 -0.03 1.83
C HIS A 48 -1.13 1.32 2.30
N GLU A 49 -1.51 1.76 3.50
CA GLU A 49 -1.06 3.05 4.05
C GLU A 49 0.46 3.07 4.28
N ILE A 50 1.04 1.98 4.79
CA ILE A 50 2.50 1.88 4.94
C ILE A 50 3.19 2.02 3.59
N ARG A 51 2.70 1.34 2.54
CA ARG A 51 3.28 1.43 1.20
C ARG A 51 3.19 2.85 0.65
N GLN A 52 1.99 3.43 0.69
CA GLN A 52 1.75 4.78 0.22
C GLN A 52 2.64 5.81 0.93
N LYS A 53 2.74 5.74 2.27
CA LYS A 53 3.64 6.62 3.03
C LYS A 53 5.11 6.35 2.74
N ALA A 54 5.50 5.09 2.56
CA ALA A 54 6.88 4.76 2.23
C ALA A 54 7.32 5.34 0.87
N GLU A 55 6.40 5.38 -0.10
CA GLU A 55 6.58 5.99 -1.43
C GLU A 55 6.55 7.52 -1.39
N GLN A 56 5.65 8.11 -0.60
CA GLN A 56 5.39 9.55 -0.62
C GLN A 56 6.26 10.37 0.35
N CYS A 57 6.80 9.76 1.41
CA CYS A 57 7.55 10.51 2.43
C CYS A 57 8.81 9.78 2.92
N HIS A 58 9.77 10.57 3.41
CA HIS A 58 11.04 10.09 3.98
C HIS A 58 10.99 9.92 5.52
N ASN A 59 9.81 9.94 6.13
CA ASN A 59 9.66 9.80 7.58
C ASN A 59 10.31 8.51 8.10
N PRO A 60 10.80 8.47 9.36
CA PRO A 60 11.37 7.25 9.91
C PRO A 60 10.38 6.08 9.85
N PRO A 61 10.81 4.85 9.51
CA PRO A 61 9.91 3.70 9.41
C PRO A 61 9.06 3.47 10.67
N ARG A 62 9.64 3.73 11.85
CA ARG A 62 8.94 3.63 13.13
C ARG A 62 7.76 4.58 13.24
N LEU A 63 7.91 5.82 12.76
CA LEU A 63 6.86 6.83 12.74
C LEU A 63 5.72 6.40 11.79
N ILE A 64 6.06 5.97 10.57
CA ILE A 64 5.07 5.50 9.59
C ILE A 64 4.23 4.34 10.15
N ILE A 65 4.88 3.37 10.78
CA ILE A 65 4.21 2.20 11.39
C ILE A 65 3.32 2.64 12.55
N GLN A 66 3.80 3.56 13.40
CA GLN A 66 3.04 4.05 14.55
C GLN A 66 1.79 4.81 14.09
N ASP A 67 1.93 5.73 13.15
CA ASP A 67 0.81 6.49 12.61
C ASP A 67 -0.24 5.60 11.96
N ALA A 68 0.19 4.58 11.21
CA ALA A 68 -0.71 3.60 10.60
C ALA A 68 -1.39 2.72 11.66
N ARG A 69 -0.69 2.37 12.75
CA ARG A 69 -1.25 1.60 13.87
C ARG A 69 -2.32 2.36 14.65
N LEU A 70 -2.18 3.67 14.80
CA LEU A 70 -3.14 4.50 15.55
C LEU A 70 -4.55 4.53 14.93
N LYS A 71 -4.68 4.11 13.66
CA LYS A 71 -5.94 4.05 12.93
C LYS A 71 -6.63 2.69 13.00
N LEU A 72 -5.98 1.69 13.60
CA LEU A 72 -6.49 0.33 13.70
C LEU A 72 -7.33 0.15 14.96
N SER A 73 -8.30 -0.77 14.88
CA SER A 73 -8.98 -1.27 16.07
C SER A 73 -8.02 -2.11 16.92
N SER A 74 -8.32 -2.23 18.22
CA SER A 74 -7.51 -3.03 19.15
C SER A 74 -7.42 -4.50 18.72
N ASP A 75 -8.50 -5.04 18.16
CA ASP A 75 -8.58 -6.43 17.72
C ASP A 75 -7.73 -6.66 16.45
N ALA A 76 -7.84 -5.76 15.48
CA ALA A 76 -7.02 -5.83 14.27
C ALA A 76 -5.53 -5.66 14.57
N ALA A 77 -5.16 -4.87 15.58
CA ALA A 77 -3.77 -4.66 15.99
C ALA A 77 -3.06 -5.94 16.48
N ALA A 78 -3.80 -7.00 16.82
CA ALA A 78 -3.22 -8.32 17.11
C ALA A 78 -2.85 -9.09 15.83
N THR A 79 -3.50 -8.79 14.70
CA THR A 79 -3.38 -9.54 13.43
C THR A 79 -2.32 -8.98 12.47
N ILE A 80 -1.83 -7.78 12.76
CA ILE A 80 -0.82 -7.09 11.94
C ILE A 80 0.56 -7.74 12.05
N PRO A 81 1.39 -7.62 11.00
CA PRO A 81 2.76 -8.11 11.05
C PRO A 81 3.58 -7.42 12.14
N GLN A 82 4.62 -8.12 12.61
CA GLN A 82 5.60 -7.57 13.54
C GLN A 82 6.27 -6.30 12.96
N CYS A 83 6.61 -5.35 13.83
CA CYS A 83 7.21 -4.07 13.43
C CYS A 83 8.44 -4.24 12.52
N THR A 84 9.27 -5.25 12.76
CA THR A 84 10.46 -5.55 11.95
C THR A 84 10.12 -5.93 10.51
N ALA A 85 9.04 -6.69 10.29
CA ALA A 85 8.59 -7.05 8.96
C ALA A 85 8.09 -5.81 8.18
N SER A 86 7.34 -4.94 8.84
CA SER A 86 6.88 -3.67 8.27
C SER A 86 8.04 -2.72 7.96
N GLN A 87 9.05 -2.64 8.84
CA GLN A 87 10.26 -1.86 8.58
C GLN A 87 11.01 -2.35 7.33
N ARG A 88 11.19 -3.67 7.19
CA ARG A 88 11.79 -4.26 5.99
C ARG A 88 10.97 -4.01 4.73
N ALA A 89 9.64 -3.93 4.84
CA ALA A 89 8.79 -3.56 3.71
C ALA A 89 9.04 -2.09 3.30
N ILE A 90 9.04 -1.16 4.26
CA ILE A 90 9.33 0.26 4.02
C ILE A 90 10.71 0.44 3.39
N GLN A 91 11.73 -0.24 3.92
CA GLN A 91 13.08 -0.18 3.38
C GLN A 91 13.14 -0.67 1.94
N ARG A 92 12.52 -1.82 1.62
CA ARG A 92 12.48 -2.36 0.26
C ARG A 92 11.78 -1.45 -0.73
N ILE A 93 10.72 -0.77 -0.31
CA ILE A 93 9.98 0.19 -1.15
C ILE A 93 10.85 1.40 -1.44
N ARG A 94 11.55 1.91 -0.43
CA ARG A 94 12.44 3.07 -0.58
C ARG A 94 13.75 2.78 -1.29
N GLN A 95 14.18 1.52 -1.33
CA GLN A 95 15.34 1.07 -2.10
C GLN A 95 15.01 1.02 -3.59
N ASP A 96 14.43 2.10 -4.12
CA ASP A 96 13.85 2.15 -5.46
C ASP A 96 14.76 1.56 -6.53
N LYS A 97 14.11 0.85 -7.45
CA LYS A 97 14.68 0.05 -8.55
C LYS A 97 15.48 0.86 -9.58
N ASP A 98 15.42 2.19 -9.51
CA ASP A 98 16.05 3.12 -10.45
C ASP A 98 17.42 3.62 -9.98
N ILE A 99 17.91 3.17 -8.82
CA ILE A 99 19.27 3.44 -8.39
C ILE A 99 20.15 2.28 -8.88
N PRO A 100 21.07 2.50 -9.84
CA PRO A 100 22.02 1.48 -10.24
C PRO A 100 22.75 0.96 -9.01
N THR A 101 22.85 -0.37 -8.87
CA THR A 101 23.53 -1.01 -7.72
C THR A 101 24.98 -0.54 -7.58
N GLU A 102 25.59 -0.14 -8.69
CA GLU A 102 26.84 0.60 -8.74
C GLU A 102 26.68 1.77 -9.72
N PRO A 103 27.00 3.03 -9.32
CA PRO A 103 27.03 4.15 -10.24
C PRO A 103 28.15 3.92 -11.28
N LYS A 104 27.80 3.89 -12.57
CA LYS A 104 28.77 3.68 -13.65
C LYS A 104 29.34 4.99 -14.16
N THR A 105 28.60 6.07 -13.96
CA THR A 105 28.96 7.42 -14.39
C THR A 105 28.63 8.44 -13.30
N PHE A 106 29.28 9.61 -13.34
CA PHE A 106 28.96 10.72 -12.43
C PHE A 106 27.50 11.20 -12.56
N ALA A 107 26.86 10.98 -13.71
CA ALA A 107 25.45 11.31 -13.91
C ALA A 107 24.51 10.40 -13.11
N ASP A 108 24.98 9.22 -12.69
CA ASP A 108 24.21 8.27 -11.86
C ASP A 108 24.19 8.68 -10.38
N ILE A 109 25.01 9.66 -10.00
CA ILE A 109 25.07 10.16 -8.62
C ILE A 109 23.96 11.20 -8.42
N VAL A 110 22.82 10.77 -7.91
CA VAL A 110 21.73 11.67 -7.52
C VAL A 110 22.08 12.32 -6.18
N ILE A 111 22.51 13.59 -6.22
CA ILE A 111 22.73 14.41 -5.01
C ILE A 111 21.38 14.97 -4.55
N PRO A 112 20.90 14.63 -3.34
CA PRO A 112 19.63 15.16 -2.84
C PRO A 112 19.65 16.70 -2.78
N PRO A 113 18.50 17.37 -2.97
CA PRO A 113 18.45 18.83 -3.14
C PRO A 113 19.08 19.61 -1.98
N ASN A 114 19.00 19.07 -0.77
CA ASN A 114 19.55 19.65 0.45
C ASN A 114 21.09 19.56 0.58
N PHE A 115 21.77 18.92 -0.37
CA PHE A 115 23.23 18.82 -0.43
C PHE A 115 23.82 19.47 -1.69
N GLN A 116 23.00 20.10 -2.53
CA GLN A 116 23.48 20.86 -3.69
C GLN A 116 23.85 22.27 -3.22
N ILE A 117 25.14 22.60 -3.32
CA ILE A 117 25.64 23.95 -3.00
C ILE A 117 25.55 24.76 -4.29
N THR A 118 24.78 25.85 -4.26
CA THR A 118 24.73 26.86 -5.34
C THR A 118 26.02 27.66 -5.43
#